data_AF-A0AA42YDT9-F1
#
_entry.id   AF-A0AA42YDT9-F1
#
_cell.length_a   1.000
_cell.length_b   1.000
_cell.length_c   1.000
_cell.angle_alpha   90.00
_cell.angle_beta   90.00
_cell.angle_gamma   90.00
#
_symmetry.space_group_name_H-M   'P 1'
#
loop_
_entity.id
_entity.type
_entity.pdbx_description
1 polymer ?
#
loop_
_entity_poly.entity_id
_entity_poly.type
_entity_poly.pdbx_seq_one_letter_code
_entity_poly.pdbx_strand_id
1 'polypeptide(L)'
;MTSTIEIPLWLAVVAGLLALWAALGRLLVPSVRWFLRRRIERALAEVNPRLQIRLQPFKFTRRQALIERLVYDRVVMEAADRFAAAEGMPREVAQEKVERYAREIVPSFNAWAYFRWGYGIARRLARALYRVRLGSVDEEALREIPGDASVVFVMNHRSNMDYILVSYLAMERTALSYAVGEWARVWPLEQLIR
;
A
#
# COMPACT_ATOMS: atom_id res chain seq x y z
N MET A 1 -52.71 -11.16 -16.52
CA MET A 1 -51.62 -10.21 -16.82
C MET A 1 -50.57 -10.88 -17.72
N THR A 2 -50.99 -11.34 -18.89
CA THR A 2 -50.14 -12.10 -19.84
C THR A 2 -50.18 -11.46 -21.22
N SER A 3 -50.27 -10.13 -21.27
CA SER A 3 -50.15 -9.37 -22.52
C SER A 3 -48.67 -9.32 -22.93
N THR A 4 -48.38 -9.77 -24.15
CA THR A 4 -47.06 -9.63 -24.77
C THR A 4 -46.91 -8.22 -25.35
N ILE A 5 -45.80 -7.57 -25.02
CA ILE A 5 -45.42 -6.27 -25.59
C ILE A 5 -44.36 -6.54 -26.65
N GLU A 6 -44.60 -6.11 -27.88
CA GLU A 6 -43.60 -6.20 -28.94
C GLU A 6 -42.56 -5.09 -28.77
N ILE A 7 -41.30 -5.48 -28.61
CA ILE A 7 -40.16 -4.58 -28.49
C ILE A 7 -39.14 -4.88 -29.60
N PRO A 8 -38.53 -3.84 -30.20
CA PRO A 8 -37.47 -4.02 -31.19
C PRO A 8 -36.30 -4.82 -30.60
N LEU A 9 -35.80 -5.80 -31.36
CA LEU A 9 -34.72 -6.71 -30.91
C LEU A 9 -33.48 -5.96 -30.42
N TRP A 10 -33.09 -4.88 -31.10
CA TRP A 10 -31.93 -4.07 -30.72
C TRP A 10 -32.08 -3.45 -29.32
N LEU A 11 -33.30 -3.02 -28.97
CA LEU A 11 -33.60 -2.42 -27.67
C LEU A 11 -33.50 -3.48 -26.57
N ALA A 12 -34.01 -4.69 -26.84
CA ALA A 12 -33.90 -5.82 -25.93
C ALA A 12 -32.43 -6.24 -25.71
N VAL A 13 -31.61 -6.25 -26.76
CA VAL A 13 -30.17 -6.57 -26.66
C VAL A 13 -29.43 -5.51 -25.84
N VAL A 14 -29.65 -4.22 -26.10
CA VAL A 14 -29.01 -3.14 -25.34
C VAL A 14 -29.42 -3.18 -23.87
N ALA A 15 -30.71 -3.34 -23.58
CA ALA A 15 -31.21 -3.46 -22.22
C ALA A 15 -30.63 -4.69 -21.51
N GLY A 16 -30.52 -5.82 -22.20
CA GLY A 16 -29.90 -7.04 -21.69
C GLY A 16 -28.41 -6.87 -21.37
N LEU A 17 -27.66 -6.20 -22.24
CA LEU A 17 -26.23 -5.91 -22.01
C LEU A 17 -26.03 -4.95 -20.82
N LEU A 18 -26.85 -3.90 -20.70
CA LEU A 18 -26.80 -2.98 -19.56
C LEU A 18 -27.18 -3.67 -18.26
N ALA A 19 -28.21 -4.53 -18.27
CA ALA A 19 -28.60 -5.32 -17.12
C ALA A 19 -27.49 -6.31 -16.70
N LEU A 20 -26.87 -6.97 -17.67
CA LEU A 20 -25.75 -7.87 -17.43
C LEU A 20 -24.53 -7.12 -16.87
N TRP A 21 -24.19 -5.96 -17.44
CA TRP A 21 -23.10 -5.12 -16.94
C TRP A 21 -23.36 -4.63 -15.51
N ALA A 22 -24.58 -4.18 -15.22
CA ALA A 22 -24.98 -3.77 -13.89
C ALA A 22 -24.95 -4.95 -12.89
N ALA A 23 -25.40 -6.14 -13.30
CA ALA A 23 -25.36 -7.35 -12.49
C ALA A 23 -23.91 -7.80 -12.22
N LEU A 24 -23.04 -7.82 -13.25
CA LEU A 24 -21.62 -8.09 -13.09
C LEU A 24 -20.96 -7.08 -12.14
N GLY A 25 -21.21 -5.79 -12.37
CA GLY A 25 -20.64 -4.72 -11.57
C GLY A 25 -21.10 -4.73 -10.11
N ARG A 26 -22.35 -5.06 -9.84
CA ARG A 26 -22.93 -5.01 -8.48
C ARG A 26 -22.89 -6.32 -7.71
N LEU A 27 -22.84 -7.47 -8.37
CA LEU A 27 -22.80 -8.78 -7.69
C LEU A 27 -21.40 -9.40 -7.72
N LEU A 28 -20.75 -9.45 -8.88
CA LEU A 28 -19.47 -10.14 -9.01
C LEU A 28 -18.34 -9.32 -8.37
N VAL A 29 -18.28 -8.01 -8.62
CA VAL A 29 -17.20 -7.18 -8.08
C VAL A 29 -17.17 -7.17 -6.54
N PRO A 30 -18.28 -6.97 -5.80
CA PRO A 30 -18.25 -7.02 -4.33
C PRO A 30 -17.93 -8.42 -3.79
N SER A 31 -18.48 -9.47 -4.42
CA SER A 31 -18.28 -10.85 -4.01
C SER A 31 -16.82 -11.29 -4.19
N VAL A 32 -16.22 -10.96 -5.34
CA VAL A 32 -14.80 -11.23 -5.62
C VAL A 32 -13.91 -10.43 -4.67
N ARG A 33 -14.19 -9.14 -4.44
CA ARG A 33 -13.46 -8.33 -3.45
C ARG A 33 -13.52 -8.93 -2.06
N TRP A 34 -14.70 -9.36 -1.61
CA TRP A 34 -14.88 -9.99 -0.30
C TRP A 34 -14.14 -11.32 -0.20
N PHE A 35 -14.24 -12.17 -1.22
CA PHE A 35 -13.56 -13.46 -1.26
C PHE A 35 -12.03 -13.30 -1.23
N LEU A 36 -11.49 -12.39 -2.05
CA LEU A 36 -10.07 -12.05 -2.05
C LEU A 36 -9.65 -11.49 -0.69
N ARG A 37 -10.39 -10.52 -0.14
CA ARG A 37 -10.12 -9.96 1.20
C ARG A 37 -10.04 -11.03 2.26
N ARG A 38 -11.01 -11.96 2.31
CA ARG A 38 -11.04 -13.03 3.33
C ARG A 38 -9.92 -14.05 3.15
N ARG A 39 -9.41 -14.24 1.92
CA ARG A 39 -8.24 -15.09 1.64
C ARG A 39 -6.93 -14.38 1.95
N ILE A 40 -6.86 -13.06 1.71
CA ILE A 40 -5.75 -12.19 2.07
C ILE A 40 -5.60 -12.14 3.59
N GLU A 41 -6.69 -11.87 4.32
CA GLU A 41 -6.72 -11.83 5.79
C GLU A 41 -6.25 -13.16 6.39
N ARG A 42 -6.68 -14.31 5.83
CA ARG A 42 -6.22 -15.63 6.26
C ARG A 42 -4.74 -15.88 5.98
N ALA A 43 -4.28 -15.58 4.76
CA ALA A 43 -2.86 -15.74 4.41
C ALA A 43 -1.95 -14.83 5.27
N LEU A 44 -2.40 -13.62 5.58
CA LEU A 44 -1.69 -12.69 6.46
C LEU A 44 -1.70 -13.16 7.92
N ALA A 45 -2.81 -13.71 8.42
CA ALA A 45 -2.87 -14.29 9.76
C ALA A 45 -1.89 -15.47 9.92
N GLU A 46 -1.59 -16.19 8.83
CA GLU A 46 -0.58 -17.26 8.83
C GLU A 46 0.86 -16.72 8.74
N VAL A 47 1.08 -15.59 8.07
CA VAL A 47 2.41 -14.97 7.89
C VAL A 47 2.81 -14.11 9.09
N ASN A 48 1.86 -13.43 9.74
CA ASN A 48 2.11 -12.54 10.88
C ASN A 48 2.85 -13.21 12.06
N PRO A 49 2.53 -14.45 12.50
CA PRO A 49 3.28 -15.11 13.57
C PRO A 49 4.70 -15.56 13.14
N ARG A 50 5.00 -15.56 11.84
CA ARG A 50 6.33 -15.90 11.31
C ARG A 50 7.26 -14.69 11.17
N LEU A 51 6.73 -13.47 11.30
CA LEU A 51 7.51 -12.23 11.25
C LEU A 51 7.97 -11.85 12.67
N GLN A 52 9.27 -11.65 12.84
CA GLN A 52 9.88 -11.25 14.13
C GLN A 52 9.42 -9.84 14.56
N ILE A 53 9.25 -8.93 13.60
CA ILE A 53 8.69 -7.60 13.84
C ILE A 53 7.23 -7.60 13.38
N ARG A 54 6.30 -7.43 14.31
CA ARG A 54 4.86 -7.43 14.00
C ARG A 54 4.54 -6.29 13.04
N LEU A 55 3.75 -6.59 12.02
CA LEU A 55 3.25 -5.56 11.12
C LEU A 55 2.31 -4.64 11.88
N GLN A 56 2.69 -3.36 12.00
CA GLN A 56 1.79 -2.38 12.60
C GLN A 56 0.48 -2.29 11.78
N PRO A 57 -0.68 -2.20 12.45
CA PRO A 57 -1.99 -2.23 11.79
C PRO A 57 -2.23 -1.09 10.77
N PHE A 58 -1.42 -0.03 10.82
CA PHE A 58 -1.40 1.06 9.85
C PHE A 58 -1.20 0.60 8.39
N LYS A 59 -0.56 -0.55 8.17
CA LYS A 59 -0.37 -1.13 6.82
C LYS A 59 -1.65 -1.75 6.23
N PHE A 60 -2.75 -1.76 6.99
CA PHE A 60 -4.07 -2.25 6.57
C PHE A 60 -5.15 -1.17 6.63
N THR A 61 -4.84 0.00 7.19
CA THR A 61 -5.74 1.15 7.20
C THR A 61 -5.90 1.65 5.78
N ARG A 62 -7.15 1.90 5.36
CA ARG A 62 -7.41 2.52 4.05
C ARG A 62 -6.56 3.79 3.96
N ARG A 63 -5.81 3.98 2.88
CA ARG A 63 -4.97 5.16 2.62
C ARG A 63 -5.68 6.47 3.00
N GLN A 64 -6.98 6.56 2.70
CA GLN A 64 -7.84 7.67 3.08
C GLN A 64 -7.89 7.95 4.59
N ALA A 65 -8.01 6.91 5.42
CA ALA A 65 -8.02 7.06 6.88
C ALA A 65 -6.63 7.41 7.45
N LEU A 66 -5.54 7.03 6.77
CA LEU A 66 -4.19 7.51 7.14
C LEU A 66 -4.01 8.99 6.82
N ILE A 67 -4.50 9.43 5.65
CA ILE A 67 -4.51 10.84 5.26
C ILE A 67 -5.33 11.65 6.26
N GLU A 68 -6.56 11.24 6.55
CA GLU A 68 -7.41 11.93 7.52
C GLU A 68 -6.73 12.01 8.89
N ARG A 69 -6.15 10.91 9.38
CA ARG A 69 -5.44 10.91 10.66
C ARG A 69 -4.25 11.87 10.67
N LEU A 70 -3.49 11.96 9.58
CA LEU A 70 -2.35 12.87 9.46
C LEU A 70 -2.79 14.34 9.36
N VAL A 71 -3.81 14.60 8.56
CA VAL A 71 -4.38 15.94 8.32
C VAL A 71 -4.96 16.52 9.61
N TYR A 72 -5.58 15.69 10.44
CA TYR A 72 -6.16 16.08 11.73
C TYR A 72 -5.26 15.77 12.93
N ASP A 73 -3.99 15.44 12.71
CA ASP A 73 -3.04 15.28 13.81
C ASP A 73 -2.81 16.64 14.47
N ARG A 74 -2.81 16.66 15.81
CA ARG A 74 -2.70 17.88 16.59
C ARG A 74 -1.43 18.67 16.25
N VAL A 75 -0.30 17.99 16.07
CA VAL A 75 0.99 18.65 15.78
C VAL A 75 0.98 19.27 14.39
N VAL A 76 0.34 18.59 13.43
CA VAL A 76 0.18 19.08 12.05
C VAL A 76 -0.74 20.29 12.00
N MET A 77 -1.87 20.25 12.71
CA MET A 77 -2.81 21.38 12.79
C MET A 77 -2.16 22.61 13.43
N GLU A 78 -1.43 22.45 14.53
CA GLU A 78 -0.70 23.55 15.18
C GLU A 78 0.42 24.12 14.28
N ALA A 79 1.05 23.29 13.45
CA ALA A 79 2.01 23.75 12.44
C ALA A 79 1.32 24.51 11.29
N ALA A 80 0.17 24.04 10.83
CA ALA A 80 -0.62 24.68 9.78
C ALA A 80 -1.13 26.05 10.22
N ASP A 81 -1.61 26.19 11.45
CA ASP A 81 -2.08 27.46 12.02
C ASP A 81 -0.94 28.50 12.12
N ARG A 82 0.25 28.07 12.56
CA ARG A 82 1.44 28.93 12.58
C ARG A 82 1.87 29.36 11.19
N PHE A 83 1.84 28.45 10.22
CA PHE A 83 2.16 28.74 8.83
C PHE A 83 1.17 29.73 8.21
N ALA A 84 -0.14 29.56 8.48
CA ALA A 84 -1.18 30.46 8.01
C ALA A 84 -0.98 31.88 8.56
N ALA A 85 -0.67 32.00 9.86
CA ALA A 85 -0.39 33.28 10.50
C ALA A 85 0.88 33.96 9.96
N ALA A 86 1.97 33.20 9.75
CA ALA A 86 3.23 33.73 9.25
C ALA A 86 3.13 34.27 7.81
N GLU A 87 2.39 33.57 6.96
CA GLU A 87 2.22 33.92 5.54
C GLU A 87 1.00 34.82 5.28
N GLY A 88 0.24 35.17 6.33
CA GLY A 88 -0.97 36.01 6.22
C GLY A 88 -2.08 35.39 5.36
N MET A 89 -2.19 34.05 5.32
CA MET A 89 -3.21 33.35 4.52
C MET A 89 -4.33 32.78 5.38
N PRO A 90 -5.54 32.58 4.81
CA PRO A 90 -6.62 31.90 5.50
C PRO A 90 -6.24 30.48 5.92
N ARG A 91 -6.76 30.05 7.07
CA ARG A 91 -6.51 28.70 7.62
C ARG A 91 -6.90 27.60 6.64
N GLU A 92 -7.98 27.81 5.90
CA GLU A 92 -8.51 26.88 4.91
C GLU A 92 -7.49 26.63 3.78
N VAL A 93 -6.75 27.66 3.37
CA VAL A 93 -5.70 27.55 2.33
C VAL A 93 -4.51 26.75 2.86
N ALA A 94 -4.11 26.96 4.12
CA ALA A 94 -3.09 26.15 4.75
C ALA A 94 -3.53 24.68 4.89
N GLN A 95 -4.80 24.45 5.26
CA GLN A 95 -5.36 23.11 5.38
C GLN A 95 -5.40 22.36 4.04
N GLU A 96 -5.74 23.04 2.94
CA GLU A 96 -5.70 22.45 1.59
C GLU A 96 -4.27 22.04 1.19
N LYS A 97 -3.27 22.84 1.56
CA LYS A 97 -1.85 22.48 1.36
C LYS A 97 -1.48 21.24 2.17
N VAL A 98 -1.88 21.17 3.44
CA VAL A 98 -1.65 19.98 4.29
C VAL A 98 -2.29 18.74 3.67
N GLU A 99 -3.53 18.83 3.20
CA GLU A 99 -4.21 17.69 2.60
C GLU A 99 -3.50 17.22 1.31
N ARG A 100 -3.03 18.16 0.49
CA ARG A 100 -2.24 17.86 -0.71
C ARG A 100 -0.95 17.14 -0.37
N TYR A 101 -0.19 17.65 0.60
CA TYR A 101 1.06 17.01 1.06
C TYR A 101 0.80 15.65 1.70
N ALA A 102 -0.26 15.51 2.50
CA ALA A 102 -0.66 14.23 3.08
C ALA A 102 -0.98 13.20 1.99
N ARG A 103 -1.71 13.59 0.94
CA ARG A 103 -1.98 12.72 -0.21
C ARG A 103 -0.71 12.35 -0.99
N GLU A 104 0.33 13.18 -0.96
CA GLU A 104 1.60 12.90 -1.63
C GLU A 104 2.51 11.97 -0.81
N ILE A 105 2.55 12.19 0.51
CA ILE A 105 3.47 11.50 1.42
C ILE A 105 2.90 10.15 1.87
N VAL A 106 1.58 10.05 2.08
CA VAL A 106 0.96 8.80 2.56
C VAL A 106 0.94 7.76 1.43
N PRO A 107 1.66 6.64 1.58
CA PRO A 107 1.78 5.65 0.51
C PRO A 107 0.54 4.78 0.38
N SER A 108 0.25 4.33 -0.85
CA SER A 108 -0.72 3.26 -1.12
C SER A 108 -0.12 1.86 -0.88
N PHE A 109 0.23 1.54 0.36
CA PHE A 109 0.87 0.25 0.64
C PHE A 109 -0.15 -0.90 0.61
N ASN A 110 0.01 -1.84 -0.33
CA ASN A 110 -0.69 -3.12 -0.31
C ASN A 110 0.22 -4.22 0.25
N ALA A 111 0.11 -4.47 1.56
CA ALA A 111 0.90 -5.48 2.26
C ALA A 111 0.80 -6.87 1.62
N TRP A 112 -0.38 -7.25 1.14
CA TRP A 112 -0.57 -8.57 0.54
C TRP A 112 0.18 -8.72 -0.78
N ALA A 113 0.12 -7.73 -1.66
CA ALA A 113 0.85 -7.76 -2.93
C ALA A 113 2.36 -7.80 -2.69
N TYR A 114 2.84 -6.99 -1.73
CA TYR A 114 4.24 -6.95 -1.30
C TYR A 114 4.73 -8.34 -0.85
N PHE A 115 4.05 -8.99 0.08
CA PHE A 115 4.48 -10.28 0.62
C PHE A 115 4.29 -11.46 -0.34
N ARG A 116 3.18 -11.50 -1.09
CA ARG A 116 2.84 -12.67 -1.92
C ARG A 116 3.68 -12.77 -3.18
N TRP A 117 3.89 -11.65 -3.86
CA TRP A 117 4.55 -11.63 -5.17
C TRP A 117 5.92 -10.98 -5.10
N GLY A 118 6.07 -9.90 -4.31
CA GLY A 118 7.33 -9.17 -4.17
C GLY A 118 8.50 -10.06 -3.77
N TYR A 119 8.31 -10.96 -2.80
CA TYR A 119 9.39 -11.86 -2.33
C TYR A 119 9.86 -12.80 -3.42
N GLY A 120 8.92 -13.47 -4.09
CA GLY A 120 9.24 -14.45 -5.13
C GLY A 120 9.99 -13.82 -6.30
N ILE A 121 9.54 -12.63 -6.73
CA ILE A 121 10.17 -11.86 -7.81
C ILE A 121 11.55 -11.35 -7.36
N ALA A 122 11.63 -10.70 -6.21
CA ALA A 122 12.87 -10.14 -5.68
C ALA A 122 13.93 -11.22 -5.48
N ARG A 123 13.57 -12.35 -4.88
CA ARG A 123 14.47 -13.50 -4.68
C ARG A 123 14.99 -14.06 -5.99
N ARG A 124 14.12 -14.26 -6.99
CA ARG A 124 14.53 -14.78 -8.31
C ARG A 124 15.48 -13.81 -9.01
N LEU A 125 15.12 -12.53 -9.03
CA LEU A 125 15.92 -11.50 -9.70
C LEU A 125 17.28 -11.29 -9.01
N ALA A 126 17.29 -11.22 -7.68
CA ALA A 126 18.51 -11.09 -6.89
C ALA A 126 19.46 -12.27 -7.13
N ARG A 127 18.96 -13.50 -7.12
CA ARG A 127 19.79 -14.71 -7.35
C ARG A 127 20.22 -14.89 -8.80
N ALA A 128 19.45 -14.38 -9.76
CA ALA A 128 19.81 -14.44 -11.18
C ALA A 128 20.94 -13.46 -11.51
N LEU A 129 20.94 -12.28 -10.88
CA LEU A 129 21.87 -11.19 -11.21
C LEU A 129 23.07 -11.11 -10.24
N TYR A 130 22.93 -11.60 -9.02
CA TYR A 130 23.95 -11.46 -7.97
C TYR A 130 24.21 -12.78 -7.24
N ARG A 131 25.47 -12.96 -6.83
CA ARG A 131 25.84 -13.96 -5.83
C ARG A 131 25.67 -13.35 -4.43
N VAL A 132 24.49 -13.50 -3.84
CA VAL A 132 24.19 -12.95 -2.52
C VAL A 132 24.92 -13.75 -1.44
N ARG A 133 25.75 -13.07 -0.63
CA ARG A 133 26.39 -13.62 0.57
C ARG A 133 25.92 -12.81 1.77
N LEU A 134 25.24 -13.47 2.69
CA LEU A 134 24.88 -12.90 3.99
C LEU A 134 26.08 -13.07 4.92
N GLY A 135 26.59 -11.96 5.46
CA GLY A 135 27.52 -12.01 6.59
C GLY A 135 26.82 -12.49 7.85
N SER A 136 27.55 -12.58 8.97
CA SER A 136 26.97 -12.86 10.29
C SER A 136 25.88 -11.82 10.59
N VAL A 137 24.63 -12.27 10.55
CA VAL A 137 23.50 -11.51 11.08
C VAL A 137 23.41 -11.86 12.55
N ASP A 138 23.53 -10.86 13.42
CA ASP A 138 23.33 -11.03 14.85
C ASP A 138 21.84 -11.27 15.12
N GLU A 139 21.43 -12.54 15.07
CA GLU A 139 20.03 -12.91 15.26
C GLU A 139 19.55 -12.75 16.70
N GLU A 140 20.47 -12.83 17.67
CA GLU A 140 20.16 -12.66 19.08
C GLU A 140 19.82 -11.19 19.36
N ALA A 141 20.68 -10.26 18.92
CA ALA A 141 20.43 -8.83 19.07
C ALA A 141 19.11 -8.39 18.41
N LEU A 142 18.74 -8.98 17.26
CA LEU A 142 17.47 -8.67 16.59
C LEU A 142 16.24 -9.23 17.32
N ARG A 143 16.35 -10.35 18.02
CA ARG A 143 15.24 -10.95 18.80
C ARG A 143 14.97 -10.20 20.09
N GLU A 144 15.99 -9.53 20.64
CA GLU A 144 15.86 -8.70 21.84
C GLU A 144 15.15 -7.37 21.58
N ILE A 145 15.01 -6.96 20.30
CA ILE A 145 14.30 -5.73 19.95
C ILE A 145 12.81 -5.86 20.31
N PRO A 146 12.25 -4.94 21.12
CA PRO A 146 10.83 -4.93 21.44
C PRO A 146 9.96 -4.89 20.18
N GLY A 147 8.86 -5.65 20.16
CA GLY A 147 8.00 -5.77 18.98
C GLY A 147 7.26 -4.50 18.58
N ASP A 148 7.25 -3.47 19.42
CA ASP A 148 6.70 -2.13 19.21
C ASP A 148 7.77 -1.07 18.88
N ALA A 149 9.05 -1.45 18.88
CA ALA A 149 10.13 -0.55 18.51
C ALA A 149 10.16 -0.24 17.01
N SER A 150 10.65 0.95 16.67
CA SER A 150 10.94 1.32 15.28
C SER A 150 12.37 0.96 14.93
N VAL A 151 12.57 0.04 13.99
CA VAL A 151 13.90 -0.38 13.53
C VAL A 151 14.26 0.37 12.26
N VAL A 152 15.36 1.11 12.30
CA VAL A 152 15.91 1.85 11.15
C VAL A 152 17.11 1.08 10.60
N PHE A 153 16.96 0.54 9.39
CA PHE A 153 18.07 -0.07 8.66
C PHE A 153 18.82 1.02 7.90
N VAL A 154 20.09 1.22 8.24
CA VAL A 154 20.98 2.13 7.52
C VAL A 154 21.78 1.31 6.51
N MET A 155 21.70 1.68 5.24
CA MET A 155 22.36 0.98 4.15
C MET A 155 23.17 1.96 3.31
N ASN A 156 24.29 1.48 2.75
CA ASN A 156 24.92 2.16 1.63
C ASN A 156 24.04 1.97 0.39
N HIS A 157 23.95 2.99 -0.47
CA HIS A 157 23.20 2.95 -1.71
C HIS A 157 24.15 3.08 -2.91
N ARG A 158 24.32 1.97 -3.62
CA ARG A 158 25.16 1.84 -4.82
C ARG A 158 24.35 1.64 -6.09
N SER A 159 23.14 1.08 -6.01
CA SER A 159 22.29 0.85 -7.17
C SER A 159 20.80 0.75 -6.84
N ASN A 160 19.93 0.94 -7.84
CA ASN A 160 18.49 0.68 -7.70
C ASN A 160 18.17 -0.78 -7.31
N MET A 161 19.09 -1.73 -7.55
CA MET A 161 18.93 -3.12 -7.13
C MET A 161 19.00 -3.28 -5.62
N ASP A 162 19.60 -2.33 -4.89
CA ASP A 162 19.77 -2.45 -3.45
C ASP A 162 18.41 -2.53 -2.73
N TYR A 163 17.39 -1.82 -3.24
CA TYR A 163 16.00 -1.93 -2.77
C TYR A 163 15.43 -3.35 -2.93
N ILE A 164 15.76 -4.02 -4.04
CA ILE A 164 15.31 -5.39 -4.31
C ILE A 164 16.05 -6.38 -3.44
N LEU A 165 17.37 -6.20 -3.28
CA LEU A 165 18.21 -7.04 -2.42
C LEU A 165 17.80 -6.92 -0.96
N VAL A 166 17.63 -5.70 -0.46
CA VAL A 166 17.23 -5.45 0.93
C VAL A 166 15.80 -5.94 1.17
N SER A 167 14.90 -5.82 0.19
CA SER A 167 13.59 -6.48 0.26
C SER A 167 13.75 -8.00 0.37
N TYR A 168 14.53 -8.63 -0.49
CA TYR A 168 14.79 -10.07 -0.43
C TYR A 168 15.34 -10.51 0.95
N LEU A 169 16.30 -9.75 1.51
CA LEU A 169 16.96 -10.07 2.78
C LEU A 169 16.09 -9.82 4.01
N ALA A 170 15.30 -8.74 4.02
CA ALA A 170 14.53 -8.33 5.18
C ALA A 170 13.10 -8.89 5.19
N MET A 171 12.57 -9.35 4.04
CA MET A 171 11.17 -9.80 3.93
C MET A 171 10.83 -11.01 4.82
N GLU A 172 11.81 -11.81 5.23
CA GLU A 172 11.59 -12.90 6.19
C GLU A 172 11.40 -12.37 7.63
N ARG A 173 11.78 -11.12 7.90
CA ARG A 173 11.77 -10.51 9.24
C ARG A 173 10.78 -9.36 9.39
N THR A 174 10.60 -8.54 8.35
CA THR A 174 9.72 -7.35 8.38
C THR A 174 9.30 -6.87 6.98
N ALA A 175 8.19 -6.11 6.89
CA ALA A 175 7.94 -5.28 5.72
C ALA A 175 8.70 -3.97 5.84
N LEU A 176 9.60 -3.72 4.89
CA LEU A 176 10.31 -2.46 4.80
C LEU A 176 9.43 -1.37 4.18
N SER A 177 9.60 -0.15 4.67
CA SER A 177 9.12 1.07 4.02
C SER A 177 10.34 1.78 3.48
N TYR A 178 10.31 2.18 2.22
CA TYR A 178 11.42 2.87 1.58
C TYR A 178 11.09 4.34 1.41
N ALA A 179 12.01 5.22 1.82
CA ALA A 179 12.02 6.58 1.34
C ALA A 179 12.63 6.57 -0.07
N VAL A 180 11.83 6.89 -1.07
CA VAL A 180 12.26 6.88 -2.47
C VAL A 180 12.08 8.27 -3.06
N GLY A 181 13.10 8.77 -3.76
CA GLY A 181 13.07 10.08 -4.41
C GLY A 181 12.30 10.10 -5.73
N GLU A 182 12.42 11.21 -6.46
CA GLU A 182 11.70 11.46 -7.72
C GLU A 182 11.91 10.38 -8.79
N TRP A 183 13.06 9.69 -8.77
CA TRP A 183 13.41 8.63 -9.73
C TRP A 183 12.43 7.45 -9.76
N ALA A 184 11.62 7.25 -8.73
CA ALA A 184 10.61 6.19 -8.73
C ALA A 184 9.26 6.63 -9.32
N ARG A 185 9.10 7.89 -9.71
CA ARG A 185 7.96 8.40 -10.51
C ARG A 185 8.10 8.08 -11.99
N VAL A 186 8.60 6.89 -12.32
CA VAL A 186 8.69 6.40 -13.70
C VAL A 186 7.66 5.32 -13.95
N TRP A 187 7.09 5.26 -15.16
CA TRP A 187 6.18 4.19 -15.53
C TRP A 187 6.94 2.85 -15.60
N PRO A 188 6.44 1.74 -15.02
CA PRO A 188 5.15 1.56 -14.34
C PRO A 188 5.18 1.71 -12.80
N LEU A 189 6.33 2.05 -12.22
CA LEU A 189 6.56 2.12 -10.76
C LEU A 189 5.70 3.18 -10.04
N GLU A 190 5.34 4.26 -10.73
CA GLU A 190 4.48 5.33 -10.18
C GLU A 190 3.14 4.80 -9.62
N GLN A 191 2.55 3.77 -10.25
CA GLN A 191 1.27 3.19 -9.84
C GLN A 191 1.36 2.37 -8.55
N LEU A 192 2.56 1.92 -8.18
CA LEU A 192 2.80 1.13 -6.96
C LEU A 192 3.06 2.02 -5.75
N ILE A 193 3.45 3.28 -5.96
CA ILE A 193 3.90 4.21 -4.92
C ILE A 193 2.79 5.20 -4.51
N ARG A 194 1.81 5.47 -5.40
CA ARG A 194 0.73 6.46 -5.21
C ARG A 194 -0.47 6.02 -4.39
#